data_AF-A0A9D5MDA7-F1
#
_entry.id   AF-A0A9D5MDA7-F1
#
_cell.length_a   1.000
_cell.length_b   1.000
_cell.length_c   1.000
_cell.angle_alpha   90.00
_cell.angle_beta   90.00
_cell.angle_gamma   90.00
#
_symmetry.space_group_name_H-M   'P 1'
#
loop_
_entity.id
_entity.type
_entity.pdbx_description
1 polymer ?
#
loop_
_entity_poly.entity_id
_entity_poly.type
_entity_poly.pdbx_seq_one_letter_code
_entity_poly.pdbx_strand_id
1 'polypeptide(L)'
;MRKRLKTPQAMTWTILRKNILMNAFDRSFERKEAVQKSAEILRDMGTAFFPLDVYELLSAFGKQINLVPYAMLRKNAEPKPEIETEPKVSPQMMSKDGFCTRVPDALFQYGNEYVEGSIWYIYYNDTAWESRIRFTLMHELGHITLSHHHRLHADTLTGMDNSPEYKAADRQADLFSINLLAPAPAVYRILKEHGFSYIKQKADWQLTDPHAPFLRNLGSVPNPEVLVMTAFGLSQPAANIRLKELTSELEVWKQIDPKLYMLAENLPFRAGWFCWVCHTRRRTTSAYCPGCGKGLHYEFKDFGKFPRPVMGLRDNGQFEFCSVCGNKDYPENAKFCPICGNPVVNECENAVQTDGDFIRSGMEIIRGTHRCRPGDIYCGTCGVLTAFGRKHGPRENMWLSTLSGDRCRIIGTNYPEIIPTNEGKLLECPVCRSSKTMRDGRYCAECKQLLQNVCVYDGKSSHSCGANDRYCCICGKPTIFYQSGWLPEYTDTNEFSKLRKAEKHSVKGQTPRLMIQPNGEICDI
;
A
#
# COMPACT_ATOMS: atom_id res chain seq x y z
N MET A 1 17.51 25.85 72.03
CA MET A 1 16.37 25.35 72.83
C MET A 1 15.24 25.02 71.84
N ARG A 2 14.90 23.74 71.59
CA ARG A 2 13.83 22.95 72.29
C ARG A 2 12.54 23.80 72.41
N LYS A 3 11.36 23.48 71.86
CA LYS A 3 10.56 22.24 71.68
C LYS A 3 9.55 22.52 70.52
N ARG A 4 9.28 21.71 69.49
CA ARG A 4 8.58 20.41 69.36
C ARG A 4 7.20 20.28 70.04
N LEU A 5 6.24 19.79 69.23
CA LEU A 5 4.94 19.12 69.50
C LEU A 5 3.70 20.06 69.46
N LYS A 6 2.61 19.81 68.71
CA LYS A 6 1.95 18.55 68.31
C LYS A 6 1.12 18.72 67.01
N THR A 7 1.13 17.72 66.13
CA THR A 7 -0.07 17.20 65.44
C THR A 7 -0.70 16.13 66.35
N PRO A 8 -2.03 15.83 66.34
CA PRO A 8 -2.78 15.43 65.13
C PRO A 8 -4.30 15.76 65.12
N GLN A 9 -4.92 15.76 63.93
CA GLN A 9 -6.07 14.89 63.55
C GLN A 9 -6.69 15.35 62.22
N ALA A 10 -6.92 14.37 61.35
CA ALA A 10 -7.60 14.49 60.08
C ALA A 10 -9.11 14.67 60.28
N MET A 11 -9.79 15.38 59.37
CA MET A 11 -11.10 14.97 58.86
C MET A 11 -11.46 15.69 57.55
N THR A 12 -11.74 14.86 56.54
CA THR A 12 -12.69 15.06 55.42
C THR A 12 -12.50 16.25 54.48
N TRP A 13 -11.91 15.99 53.31
CA TRP A 13 -12.09 16.80 52.11
C TRP A 13 -13.43 16.47 51.45
N THR A 14 -14.44 17.28 51.75
CA THR A 14 -15.67 17.35 50.97
C THR A 14 -15.35 18.01 49.63
N ILE A 15 -15.39 17.21 48.56
CA ILE A 15 -15.23 17.68 47.18
C ILE A 15 -16.31 18.74 46.91
N LEU A 16 -15.85 19.96 46.68
CA LEU A 16 -16.66 21.13 46.35
C LEU A 16 -17.48 20.85 45.08
N ARG A 17 -18.80 20.82 45.26
CA ARG A 17 -19.81 21.10 44.24
C ARG A 17 -19.40 22.38 43.48
N LYS A 18 -18.84 22.23 42.29
CA LYS A 18 -18.93 23.22 41.22
C LYS A 18 -19.89 22.66 40.18
N ASN A 19 -21.16 22.98 40.36
CA ASN A 19 -22.14 22.90 39.30
C ASN A 19 -22.86 24.25 39.24
N ILE A 20 -23.32 24.60 38.04
CA ILE A 20 -24.09 25.80 37.70
C ILE A 20 -23.24 27.02 37.34
N LEU A 21 -22.63 26.93 36.14
CA LEU A 21 -22.77 27.88 35.04
C LEU A 21 -22.13 27.22 33.80
N MET A 22 -22.77 26.15 33.30
CA MET A 22 -22.58 25.67 31.92
C MET A 22 -23.21 26.70 30.98
N ASN A 23 -22.54 27.85 30.82
CA ASN A 23 -22.87 28.83 29.80
C ASN A 23 -22.08 28.48 28.54
N ALA A 24 -22.82 28.24 27.45
CA ALA A 24 -22.34 28.13 26.08
C ALA A 24 -21.18 27.14 25.87
N PHE A 25 -21.48 25.83 25.87
CA PHE A 25 -20.69 24.92 25.03
C PHE A 25 -20.75 25.48 23.61
N ASP A 26 -19.59 25.82 23.08
CA ASP A 26 -19.42 26.41 21.77
C ASP A 26 -20.09 25.54 20.71
N ARG A 27 -21.24 25.98 20.20
CA ARG A 27 -21.99 25.30 19.11
C ARG A 27 -21.34 25.58 17.75
N SER A 28 -20.03 25.80 17.73
CA SER A 28 -19.28 26.09 16.52
C SER A 28 -18.95 24.78 15.79
N PHE A 29 -19.57 24.56 14.64
CA PHE A 29 -19.21 23.45 13.74
C PHE A 29 -17.98 23.88 12.92
N GLU A 30 -16.82 23.91 13.57
CA GLU A 30 -15.59 24.43 12.96
C GLU A 30 -15.03 23.50 11.87
N ARG A 31 -14.63 24.09 10.74
CA ARG A 31 -14.01 23.32 9.64
C ARG A 31 -12.70 22.66 10.05
N LYS A 32 -11.93 23.31 10.93
CA LYS A 32 -10.63 22.83 11.42
C LYS A 32 -10.75 21.48 12.12
N GLU A 33 -11.79 21.31 12.92
CA GLU A 33 -12.06 20.06 13.64
C GLU A 33 -12.30 18.89 12.67
N ALA A 34 -13.10 19.09 11.62
CA ALA A 34 -13.36 18.08 10.59
C ALA A 34 -12.08 17.64 9.87
N VAL A 35 -11.23 18.61 9.52
CA VAL A 35 -9.94 18.36 8.87
C VAL A 35 -8.98 17.61 9.82
N GLN A 36 -8.93 18.01 11.09
CA GLN A 36 -8.06 17.36 12.06
C GLN A 36 -8.51 15.92 12.35
N LYS A 37 -9.80 15.68 12.62
CA LYS A 37 -10.33 14.34 12.91
C LYS A 37 -10.16 13.37 11.74
N SER A 38 -10.40 13.83 10.51
CA SER A 38 -10.17 12.99 9.32
C SER A 38 -8.69 12.63 9.15
N ALA A 39 -7.77 13.55 9.46
CA ALA A 39 -6.34 13.28 9.40
C ALA A 39 -5.84 12.33 10.51
N GLU A 40 -6.38 12.45 11.73
CA GLU A 40 -6.12 11.54 12.84
C GLU A 40 -6.54 10.11 12.49
N ILE A 41 -7.73 9.92 11.92
CA ILE A 41 -8.20 8.60 11.48
C ILE A 41 -7.28 7.99 10.42
N LEU A 42 -6.80 8.77 9.45
CA LEU A 42 -5.87 8.26 8.44
C LEU A 42 -4.57 7.72 9.06
N ARG A 43 -4.08 8.40 10.10
CA ARG A 43 -2.90 8.01 10.89
C ARG A 43 -3.17 6.73 11.67
N ASP A 44 -4.24 6.71 12.45
CA ASP A 44 -4.56 5.63 13.40
C ASP A 44 -4.93 4.34 12.66
N MET A 45 -5.60 4.46 11.50
CA MET A 45 -5.84 3.32 10.60
C MET A 45 -4.57 2.76 9.94
N GLY A 46 -3.43 3.46 9.99
CA GLY A 46 -2.24 3.07 9.26
C GLY A 46 -2.48 3.00 7.75
N THR A 47 -3.28 3.93 7.21
CA THR A 47 -3.73 3.91 5.81
C THR A 47 -2.54 3.73 4.86
N ALA A 48 -2.58 2.70 4.02
CA ALA A 48 -1.45 2.37 3.16
C ALA A 48 -1.45 3.14 1.82
N PHE A 49 -2.61 3.41 1.23
CA PHE A 49 -2.75 4.12 -0.05
C PHE A 49 -4.20 4.59 -0.31
N PHE A 50 -4.36 5.48 -1.29
CA PHE A 50 -5.66 5.81 -1.88
C PHE A 50 -5.95 5.01 -3.16
N PRO A 51 -7.22 4.69 -3.49
CA PRO A 51 -8.43 5.08 -2.75
C PRO A 51 -8.56 4.31 -1.43
N LEU A 52 -9.08 4.96 -0.39
CA LEU A 52 -9.28 4.37 0.94
C LEU A 52 -10.24 3.18 0.85
N ASP A 53 -9.94 2.08 1.53
CA ASP A 53 -10.87 0.97 1.71
C ASP A 53 -11.81 1.30 2.88
N VAL A 54 -13.00 1.79 2.55
CA VAL A 54 -13.96 2.26 3.56
C VAL A 54 -14.54 1.11 4.38
N TYR A 55 -14.61 -0.10 3.83
CA TYR A 55 -15.15 -1.25 4.54
C TYR A 55 -14.12 -1.80 5.53
N GLU A 56 -12.85 -1.88 5.13
CA GLU A 56 -11.76 -2.20 6.05
C GLU A 56 -11.68 -1.17 7.19
N LEU A 57 -11.79 0.12 6.87
CA LEU A 57 -11.84 1.19 7.87
C LEU A 57 -13.00 1.01 8.86
N LEU A 58 -14.22 0.78 8.37
CA LEU A 58 -15.38 0.64 9.27
C LEU A 58 -15.28 -0.64 10.10
N SER A 59 -14.68 -1.70 9.54
CA SER A 59 -14.42 -2.96 10.27
C SER A 59 -13.41 -2.81 11.41
N ALA A 60 -12.51 -1.82 11.33
CA ALA A 60 -11.53 -1.55 12.39
C ALA A 60 -12.19 -1.13 13.72
N PHE A 61 -13.40 -0.55 13.65
CA PHE A 61 -14.23 -0.23 14.83
C PHE A 61 -14.93 -1.46 15.44
N GLY A 62 -14.68 -2.66 14.91
CA GLY A 62 -15.15 -3.92 15.46
C GLY A 62 -16.67 -3.98 15.60
N LYS A 63 -17.15 -4.21 16.83
CA LYS A 63 -18.60 -4.32 17.12
C LYS A 63 -19.29 -2.96 17.33
N GLN A 64 -18.55 -1.85 17.34
CA GLN A 64 -19.14 -0.53 17.60
C GLN A 64 -19.84 0.05 16.37
N ILE A 65 -19.47 -0.36 15.15
CA ILE A 65 -20.12 0.09 13.92
C ILE A 65 -20.67 -1.12 13.18
N ASN A 66 -21.99 -1.13 12.97
CA ASN A 66 -22.69 -2.13 12.18
C ASN A 66 -23.22 -1.50 10.90
N LEU A 67 -22.88 -2.10 9.75
CA LEU A 67 -23.37 -1.64 8.45
C LEU A 67 -24.63 -2.41 8.07
N VAL A 68 -25.69 -1.68 7.72
CA VAL A 68 -26.98 -2.26 7.36
C VAL A 68 -27.41 -1.75 5.98
N PRO A 69 -27.24 -2.56 4.91
CA PRO A 69 -27.72 -2.18 3.59
C PRO A 69 -29.25 -2.13 3.57
N TYR A 70 -29.84 -1.20 2.81
CA TYR A 70 -31.29 -1.07 2.67
C TYR A 70 -31.97 -2.35 2.16
N ALA A 71 -31.28 -3.19 1.39
CA ALA A 71 -31.79 -4.50 1.01
C ALA A 71 -32.14 -5.42 2.19
N MET A 72 -31.48 -5.30 3.35
CA MET A 72 -31.79 -6.08 4.56
C MET A 72 -33.11 -5.61 5.20
N LEU A 73 -33.35 -4.30 5.23
CA LEU A 73 -34.60 -3.72 5.76
C LEU A 73 -35.81 -4.14 4.92
N ARG A 74 -35.65 -4.27 3.60
CA ARG A 74 -36.72 -4.73 2.70
C ARG A 74 -37.09 -6.20 2.89
N LYS A 75 -36.14 -7.04 3.33
CA LYS A 75 -36.36 -8.48 3.54
C LYS A 75 -36.99 -8.80 4.90
N ASN A 76 -36.82 -7.94 5.91
CA ASN A 76 -37.39 -8.11 7.25
C ASN A 76 -38.85 -7.59 7.37
N ALA A 77 -39.58 -7.48 6.26
CA ALA A 77 -41.02 -7.18 6.26
C ALA A 77 -41.90 -8.41 6.61
N GLU A 78 -41.29 -9.59 6.82
CA GLU A 78 -41.96 -10.74 7.44
C GLU A 78 -41.59 -10.84 8.93
N PRO A 79 -42.57 -10.97 9.84
CA PRO A 79 -42.33 -10.93 11.27
C PRO A 79 -41.56 -12.19 11.72
N LYS A 80 -40.31 -12.01 12.14
CA LYS A 80 -39.59 -12.99 12.97
C LYS A 80 -39.70 -12.59 14.44
N PRO A 81 -39.76 -13.56 15.36
CA PRO A 81 -39.88 -13.30 16.78
C PRO A 81 -38.59 -12.64 17.30
N GLU A 82 -38.76 -11.40 17.74
CA GLU A 82 -38.05 -10.68 18.81
C GLU A 82 -36.59 -11.08 19.08
N ILE A 83 -35.66 -10.32 18.49
CA ILE A 83 -34.38 -10.00 19.13
C ILE A 83 -34.49 -8.52 19.54
N GLU A 84 -34.66 -8.25 20.83
CA GLU A 84 -34.96 -6.93 21.40
C GLU A 84 -33.82 -5.88 21.28
N THR A 85 -32.70 -6.20 20.64
CA THR A 85 -31.51 -5.33 20.61
C THR A 85 -31.33 -4.51 19.33
N GLU A 86 -32.13 -4.73 18.28
CA GLU A 86 -32.07 -3.91 17.07
C GLU A 86 -33.07 -2.75 17.15
N PRO A 87 -32.68 -1.50 16.85
CA PRO A 87 -33.60 -0.37 16.85
C PRO A 87 -34.72 -0.60 15.82
N LYS A 88 -35.98 -0.35 16.22
CA LYS A 88 -37.15 -0.46 15.31
C LYS A 88 -37.08 0.64 14.24
N VAL A 89 -36.46 0.34 13.11
CA VAL A 89 -36.38 1.27 11.96
C VAL A 89 -37.69 1.24 11.17
N SER A 90 -38.37 2.37 11.06
CA SER A 90 -39.53 2.51 10.17
C SER A 90 -39.10 2.92 8.76
N PRO A 91 -39.86 2.57 7.69
CA PRO A 91 -39.58 3.03 6.33
C PRO A 91 -39.52 4.56 6.17
N GLN A 92 -40.16 5.29 7.09
CA GLN A 92 -40.18 6.77 7.13
C GLN A 92 -38.83 7.37 7.57
N MET A 93 -37.94 6.57 8.17
CA MET A 93 -36.60 6.98 8.59
C MET A 93 -35.54 6.76 7.49
N MET A 94 -35.90 6.14 6.37
CA MET A 94 -34.97 5.90 5.26
C MET A 94 -34.70 7.20 4.51
N SER A 95 -33.51 7.76 4.68
CA SER A 95 -33.04 8.84 3.82
C SER A 95 -32.74 8.32 2.41
N LYS A 96 -32.59 9.21 1.43
CA LYS A 96 -32.27 8.86 0.04
C LYS A 96 -30.97 8.05 -0.09
N ASP A 97 -29.96 8.38 0.72
CA ASP A 97 -28.60 7.87 0.57
C ASP A 97 -28.19 6.98 1.75
N GLY A 98 -28.36 7.44 2.98
CA GLY A 98 -28.04 6.72 4.21
C GLY A 98 -28.29 7.56 5.46
N PHE A 99 -28.23 6.93 6.62
CA PHE A 99 -28.32 7.60 7.93
C PHE A 99 -27.68 6.72 8.99
N CYS A 100 -27.34 7.29 10.15
CA CYS A 100 -26.89 6.53 11.29
C CYS A 100 -27.77 6.70 12.54
N THR A 101 -27.80 5.66 13.36
CA THR A 101 -28.50 5.65 14.66
C THR A 101 -27.58 5.19 15.76
N ARG A 102 -27.68 5.84 16.92
CA ARG A 102 -26.95 5.48 18.14
C ARG A 102 -27.79 4.57 19.03
N VAL A 103 -27.16 3.51 19.55
CA VAL A 103 -27.64 2.75 20.72
C VAL A 103 -26.65 3.00 21.86
N PRO A 104 -27.03 3.79 22.88
CA PRO A 104 -26.15 4.12 24.01
C PRO A 104 -25.97 2.94 24.98
N ASP A 105 -25.08 3.12 25.95
CA ASP A 105 -24.90 2.25 27.14
C ASP A 105 -24.56 0.78 26.84
N ALA A 106 -23.80 0.55 25.77
CA ALA A 106 -23.30 -0.78 25.41
C ALA A 106 -21.97 -1.08 26.13
N LEU A 107 -21.84 -2.28 26.70
CA LEU A 107 -20.60 -2.75 27.33
C LEU A 107 -19.75 -3.54 26.35
N PHE A 108 -18.51 -3.09 26.13
CA PHE A 108 -17.54 -3.76 25.27
C PHE A 108 -16.40 -4.36 26.09
N GLN A 109 -16.13 -5.65 25.90
CA GLN A 109 -15.00 -6.32 26.52
C GLN A 109 -13.73 -6.14 25.68
N TYR A 110 -12.70 -5.55 26.27
CA TYR A 110 -11.39 -5.38 25.68
C TYR A 110 -10.31 -5.95 26.61
N GLY A 111 -9.72 -7.07 26.21
CA GLY A 111 -8.83 -7.84 27.08
C GLY A 111 -9.58 -8.30 28.35
N ASN A 112 -9.12 -7.82 29.51
CA ASN A 112 -9.71 -8.13 30.81
C ASN A 112 -10.61 -7.00 31.35
N GLU A 113 -10.80 -5.92 30.61
CA GLU A 113 -11.57 -4.74 31.03
C GLU A 113 -12.87 -4.59 30.24
N TYR A 114 -13.87 -3.96 30.85
CA TYR A 114 -15.13 -3.59 30.21
C TYR A 114 -15.21 -2.07 30.10
N VAL A 115 -15.52 -1.58 28.91
CA VAL A 115 -15.67 -0.16 28.61
C VAL A 115 -17.10 0.10 28.15
N GLU A 116 -17.75 1.09 28.77
CA GLU A 116 -19.03 1.61 28.28
C GLU A 116 -18.82 2.42 27.00
N GLY A 117 -19.68 2.20 26.01
CA GLY A 117 -19.64 2.89 24.73
C GLY A 117 -21.01 2.88 24.06
N SER A 118 -21.03 3.26 22.78
CA SER A 118 -22.24 3.19 21.96
C SER A 118 -22.06 2.20 20.82
N ILE A 119 -23.14 1.51 20.46
CA ILE A 119 -23.24 0.78 19.20
C ILE A 119 -23.88 1.70 18.18
N TRP A 120 -23.27 1.78 17.01
CA TRP A 120 -23.73 2.59 15.89
C TRP A 120 -24.20 1.68 14.77
N TYR A 121 -25.35 2.02 14.20
CA TYR A 121 -25.84 1.40 12.99
C TYR A 121 -25.79 2.43 11.87
N ILE A 122 -25.06 2.12 10.81
CA ILE A 122 -25.01 2.93 9.59
C ILE A 122 -25.87 2.22 8.54
N TYR A 123 -26.98 2.84 8.18
CA TYR A 123 -27.87 2.38 7.13
C TYR A 123 -27.53 3.08 5.83
N TYR A 124 -27.48 2.35 4.72
CA TYR A 124 -27.11 2.93 3.43
C TYR A 124 -27.81 2.27 2.25
N ASN A 125 -27.98 3.05 1.18
CA ASN A 125 -28.52 2.58 -0.09
C ASN A 125 -27.47 1.80 -0.88
N ASP A 126 -27.49 0.48 -0.75
CA ASP A 126 -26.60 -0.47 -1.41
C ASP A 126 -26.81 -0.61 -2.92
N THR A 127 -27.83 0.06 -3.49
CA THR A 127 -28.05 0.13 -4.94
C THR A 127 -27.44 1.37 -5.60
N ALA A 128 -26.87 2.28 -4.81
CA ALA A 128 -26.19 3.45 -5.33
C ALA A 128 -24.83 3.09 -5.98
N TRP A 129 -24.27 4.03 -6.75
CA TRP A 129 -22.92 3.87 -7.30
C TRP A 129 -21.88 3.77 -6.18
N GLU A 130 -20.85 2.95 -6.37
CA GLU A 130 -19.79 2.69 -5.37
C GLU A 130 -19.20 3.98 -4.78
N SER A 131 -18.90 4.98 -5.61
CA SER A 131 -18.37 6.27 -5.15
C SER A 131 -19.35 7.05 -4.27
N ARG A 132 -20.67 6.88 -4.48
CA ARG A 132 -21.71 7.47 -3.63
C ARG A 132 -21.81 6.72 -2.30
N ILE A 133 -21.81 5.39 -2.33
CA ILE A 133 -21.81 4.55 -1.11
C ILE A 133 -20.62 4.92 -0.22
N ARG A 134 -19.41 4.97 -0.79
CA ARG A 134 -18.19 5.36 -0.08
C ARG A 134 -18.33 6.72 0.60
N PHE A 135 -18.86 7.71 -0.11
CA PHE A 135 -19.08 9.05 0.44
C PHE A 135 -20.10 9.01 1.59
N THR A 136 -21.26 8.38 1.38
CA THR A 136 -22.31 8.25 2.40
C THR A 136 -21.79 7.58 3.67
N LEU A 137 -21.07 6.46 3.56
CA LEU A 137 -20.53 5.78 4.74
C LEU A 137 -19.55 6.67 5.53
N MET A 138 -18.70 7.44 4.84
CA MET A 138 -17.79 8.38 5.51
C MET A 138 -18.50 9.63 6.04
N HIS A 139 -19.65 10.00 5.48
CA HIS A 139 -20.50 11.08 5.96
C HIS A 139 -21.17 10.69 7.28
N GLU A 140 -21.76 9.50 7.34
CA GLU A 140 -22.30 8.96 8.60
C GLU A 140 -21.21 8.77 9.66
N LEU A 141 -20.02 8.30 9.27
CA LEU A 141 -18.87 8.26 10.17
C LEU A 141 -18.47 9.65 10.67
N GLY A 142 -18.59 10.68 9.83
CA GLY A 142 -18.40 12.08 10.22
C GLY A 142 -19.37 12.50 11.33
N HIS A 143 -20.66 12.18 11.21
CA HIS A 143 -21.64 12.46 12.27
C HIS A 143 -21.31 11.79 13.60
N ILE A 144 -20.81 10.55 13.54
CA ILE A 144 -20.40 9.78 14.72
C ILE A 144 -19.15 10.42 15.36
N THR A 145 -18.10 10.62 14.58
CA THR A 145 -16.77 11.04 15.08
C THR A 145 -16.69 12.51 15.48
N LEU A 146 -17.50 13.37 14.87
CA LEU A 146 -17.66 14.77 15.27
C LEU A 146 -18.71 14.94 16.38
N SER A 147 -19.25 13.84 16.90
CA SER A 147 -20.23 13.82 17.99
C SER A 147 -21.48 14.66 17.71
N HIS A 148 -21.93 14.71 16.44
CA HIS A 148 -23.11 15.49 16.06
C HIS A 148 -24.37 15.05 16.82
N HIS A 149 -24.52 13.75 17.09
CA HIS A 149 -25.61 13.21 17.91
C HIS A 149 -25.63 13.76 19.34
N HIS A 150 -24.45 13.96 19.94
CA HIS A 150 -24.35 14.54 21.27
C HIS A 150 -24.62 16.06 21.24
N ARG A 151 -24.01 16.77 20.27
CA ARG A 151 -24.14 18.24 20.10
C ARG A 151 -25.56 18.68 19.74
N LEU A 152 -26.28 17.86 18.98
CA LEU A 152 -27.67 18.09 18.56
C LEU A 152 -28.69 17.40 19.47
N HIS A 153 -28.23 16.68 20.51
CA HIS A 153 -29.07 15.96 21.47
C HIS A 153 -30.09 15.01 20.81
N ALA A 154 -29.65 14.21 19.84
CA ALA A 154 -30.51 13.28 19.11
C ALA A 154 -29.78 11.98 18.74
N ASP A 155 -30.42 10.83 19.00
CA ASP A 155 -29.88 9.51 18.66
C ASP A 155 -30.00 9.18 17.17
N THR A 156 -30.80 9.94 16.42
CA THR A 156 -30.93 9.88 14.96
C THR A 156 -31.10 11.30 14.44
N LEU A 157 -30.41 11.65 13.35
CA LEU A 157 -30.46 12.99 12.78
C LEU A 157 -31.46 13.14 11.63
N THR A 158 -32.06 12.03 11.19
CA THR A 158 -33.11 12.02 10.17
C THR A 158 -34.27 12.95 10.55
N GLY A 159 -34.69 13.82 9.63
CA GLY A 159 -35.83 14.74 9.83
C GLY A 159 -35.47 16.08 10.47
N MET A 160 -34.19 16.34 10.77
CA MET A 160 -33.70 17.63 11.29
C MET A 160 -33.33 18.65 10.20
N ASP A 161 -33.62 18.35 8.93
CA ASP A 161 -33.15 19.05 7.72
C ASP A 161 -33.42 20.56 7.69
N ASN A 162 -34.42 21.02 8.43
CA ASN A 162 -34.83 22.42 8.45
C ASN A 162 -34.07 23.28 9.47
N SER A 163 -33.35 22.68 10.43
CA SER A 163 -32.64 23.47 11.45
C SER A 163 -31.29 24.02 10.93
N PRO A 164 -30.95 25.30 11.19
CA PRO A 164 -29.66 25.87 10.82
C PRO A 164 -28.45 25.11 11.41
N GLU A 165 -28.60 24.62 12.63
CA GLU A 165 -27.59 23.85 13.37
C GLU A 165 -27.32 22.51 12.69
N TYR A 166 -28.37 21.76 12.32
CA TYR A 166 -28.21 20.53 11.55
C TYR A 166 -27.54 20.80 10.21
N LYS A 167 -27.95 21.84 9.48
CA LYS A 167 -27.31 22.20 8.21
C LYS A 167 -25.81 22.54 8.38
N ALA A 168 -25.41 23.08 9.52
CA ALA A 168 -24.00 23.33 9.81
C ALA A 168 -23.25 22.03 10.13
N ALA A 169 -23.85 21.14 10.92
CA ALA A 169 -23.33 19.81 11.21
C ALA A 169 -23.20 18.94 9.94
N ASP A 170 -24.22 18.90 9.10
CA ASP A 170 -24.27 18.19 7.82
C ASP A 170 -23.15 18.66 6.87
N ARG A 171 -22.94 19.99 6.75
CA ARG A 171 -21.79 20.53 6.01
C ARG A 171 -20.45 20.18 6.64
N GLN A 172 -20.36 20.11 7.97
CA GLN A 172 -19.13 19.71 8.66
C GLN A 172 -18.83 18.22 8.42
N ALA A 173 -19.86 17.37 8.39
CA ALA A 173 -19.75 15.96 8.04
C ALA A 173 -19.28 15.78 6.59
N ASP A 174 -19.84 16.53 5.63
CA ASP A 174 -19.37 16.55 4.25
C ASP A 174 -17.88 16.91 4.14
N LEU A 175 -17.44 17.94 4.87
CA LEU A 175 -16.03 18.36 4.93
C LEU A 175 -15.13 17.29 5.54
N PHE A 176 -15.60 16.60 6.56
CA PHE A 176 -14.90 15.46 7.15
C PHE A 176 -14.74 14.34 6.13
N SER A 177 -15.82 13.93 5.45
CA SER A 177 -15.80 12.79 4.52
C SER A 177 -14.86 13.01 3.36
N ILE A 178 -14.90 14.20 2.76
CA ILE A 178 -14.06 14.51 1.62
C ILE A 178 -12.58 14.67 2.00
N ASN A 179 -12.27 15.16 3.20
CA ASN A 179 -10.89 15.22 3.69
C ASN A 179 -10.37 13.84 4.12
N LEU A 180 -11.25 12.93 4.52
CA LEU A 180 -10.89 11.53 4.79
C LEU A 180 -10.66 10.74 3.48
N LEU A 181 -11.54 10.91 2.49
CA LEU A 181 -11.46 10.20 1.21
C LEU A 181 -10.41 10.77 0.26
N ALA A 182 -10.25 12.10 0.24
CA ALA A 182 -9.35 12.84 -0.64
C ALA A 182 -8.74 14.06 0.08
N PRO A 183 -7.78 13.84 1.01
CA PRO A 183 -7.14 14.91 1.75
C PRO A 183 -6.56 15.98 0.83
N ALA A 184 -6.76 17.26 1.18
CA ALA A 184 -6.26 18.37 0.38
C ALA A 184 -4.75 18.28 0.05
N PRO A 185 -3.85 17.90 0.99
CA PRO A 185 -2.43 17.75 0.68
C PRO A 185 -2.15 16.67 -0.37
N ALA A 186 -2.84 15.52 -0.31
CA ALA A 186 -2.70 14.44 -1.28
C ALA A 186 -3.19 14.87 -2.68
N VAL A 187 -4.35 15.54 -2.74
CA VAL A 187 -4.92 16.07 -3.99
C VAL A 187 -3.98 17.11 -4.61
N TYR A 188 -3.45 18.02 -3.79
CA TYR A 188 -2.48 19.01 -4.21
C TYR A 188 -1.23 18.37 -4.81
N ARG A 189 -0.63 17.38 -4.13
CA ARG A 189 0.54 16.66 -4.62
C ARG A 189 0.30 16.05 -6.00
N ILE A 190 -0.81 15.31 -6.18
CA ILE A 190 -1.06 14.66 -7.48
C ILE A 190 -1.20 15.69 -8.61
N LEU A 191 -1.82 16.84 -8.36
CA LEU A 191 -1.95 17.91 -9.36
C LEU A 191 -0.58 18.51 -9.71
N LYS A 192 0.24 18.84 -8.71
CA LYS A 192 1.57 19.41 -8.93
C LYS A 192 2.52 18.43 -9.64
N GLU A 193 2.49 17.15 -9.28
CA GLU A 193 3.25 16.10 -9.96
C GLU A 193 2.88 15.97 -11.46
N HIS A 194 1.63 16.30 -11.81
CA HIS A 194 1.13 16.35 -13.17
C HIS A 194 1.13 17.77 -13.77
N GLY A 195 1.92 18.69 -13.22
CA GLY A 195 2.18 20.02 -13.80
C GLY A 195 1.04 21.04 -13.67
N PHE A 196 -0.02 20.72 -12.94
CA PHE A 196 -1.15 21.63 -12.72
C PHE A 196 -0.85 22.64 -11.62
N SER A 197 -1.28 23.88 -11.82
CA SER A 197 -1.30 24.92 -10.79
C SER A 197 -2.64 25.66 -10.81
N TYR A 198 -3.02 26.20 -9.64
CA TYR A 198 -4.23 26.99 -9.51
C TYR A 198 -4.03 28.41 -10.05
N ILE A 199 -4.91 28.83 -10.97
CA ILE A 199 -4.90 30.16 -11.58
C ILE A 199 -6.01 31.00 -10.96
N LYS A 200 -5.63 31.95 -10.10
CA LYS A 200 -6.57 32.78 -9.33
C LYS A 200 -7.56 33.55 -10.22
N GLN A 201 -7.12 34.07 -11.37
CA GLN A 201 -7.96 34.86 -12.27
C GLN A 201 -9.10 34.04 -12.89
N LYS A 202 -8.88 32.74 -13.10
CA LYS A 202 -9.87 31.83 -13.69
C LYS A 202 -10.57 30.98 -12.64
N ALA A 203 -10.15 31.08 -11.38
CA ALA A 203 -10.58 30.23 -10.28
C ALA A 203 -10.53 28.72 -10.60
N ASP A 204 -9.46 28.29 -11.30
CA ASP A 204 -9.39 26.96 -11.91
C ASP A 204 -7.97 26.39 -11.94
N TRP A 205 -7.86 25.07 -12.01
CA TRP A 205 -6.61 24.32 -12.09
C TRP A 205 -6.20 24.11 -13.54
N GLN A 206 -5.08 24.72 -13.95
CA GLN A 206 -4.61 24.65 -15.34
C GLN A 206 -3.21 24.04 -15.43
N LEU A 207 -2.94 23.40 -16.57
CA LEU A 207 -1.62 22.89 -16.87
C LEU A 207 -0.66 24.07 -17.05
N THR A 208 0.30 24.19 -16.13
CA THR A 208 1.31 25.25 -16.14
C THR A 208 2.71 24.73 -16.46
N ASP A 209 2.99 23.47 -16.15
CA ASP A 209 4.26 22.81 -16.45
C ASP A 209 4.02 21.59 -17.38
N PRO A 210 4.12 21.76 -18.70
CA PRO A 210 3.98 20.65 -19.65
C PRO A 210 5.16 19.67 -19.59
N HIS A 211 6.27 20.02 -18.92
CA HIS A 211 7.47 19.19 -18.80
C HIS A 211 7.52 18.39 -17.49
N ALA A 212 6.45 18.46 -16.69
CA ALA A 212 6.30 17.71 -15.46
C ALA A 212 6.61 16.22 -15.68
N PRO A 213 7.36 15.56 -14.77
CA PRO A 213 7.86 14.20 -14.99
C PRO A 213 6.78 13.16 -15.34
N PHE A 214 5.56 13.33 -14.81
CA PHE A 214 4.44 12.42 -15.07
C PHE A 214 3.79 12.63 -16.45
N LEU A 215 3.97 13.80 -17.07
CA LEU A 215 3.44 14.11 -18.41
C LEU A 215 4.42 13.78 -19.54
N ARG A 216 5.73 13.80 -19.26
CA ARG A 216 6.75 13.44 -20.27
C ARG A 216 6.41 12.09 -20.89
N ASN A 217 6.40 11.98 -22.22
CA ASN A 217 6.12 10.75 -22.96
C ASN A 217 4.76 10.09 -22.68
N LEU A 218 3.77 10.86 -22.23
CA LEU A 218 2.43 10.35 -21.95
C LEU A 218 1.54 10.27 -23.21
N GLY A 219 1.81 11.14 -24.19
CA GLY A 219 1.05 11.20 -25.46
C GLY A 219 -0.30 11.92 -25.36
N SER A 220 -0.74 12.31 -24.16
CA SER A 220 -1.95 13.09 -23.92
C SER A 220 -1.81 13.95 -22.66
N VAL A 221 -2.61 15.02 -22.58
CA VAL A 221 -2.74 15.84 -21.36
C VAL A 221 -3.91 15.28 -20.54
N PRO A 222 -3.70 14.86 -19.28
CA PRO A 222 -4.79 14.39 -18.43
C PRO A 222 -5.78 15.52 -18.11
N ASN A 223 -7.03 15.16 -17.86
CA ASN A 223 -7.97 16.06 -17.19
C ASN A 223 -7.73 15.99 -15.67
N PRO A 224 -7.52 17.12 -14.95
CA PRO A 224 -7.28 17.13 -13.51
C PRO A 224 -8.43 16.51 -12.71
N GLU A 225 -9.67 16.66 -13.16
CA GLU A 225 -10.83 16.05 -12.54
C GLU A 225 -10.79 14.52 -12.62
N VAL A 226 -10.41 13.97 -13.79
CA VAL A 226 -10.26 12.52 -13.98
C VAL A 226 -9.12 11.98 -13.12
N LEU A 227 -8.03 12.73 -12.95
CA LEU A 227 -6.93 12.36 -12.05
C LEU A 227 -7.43 12.21 -10.61
N VAL A 228 -8.13 13.22 -10.10
CA VAL A 228 -8.65 13.24 -8.72
C VAL A 228 -9.72 12.16 -8.54
N MET A 229 -10.68 12.06 -9.47
CA MET A 229 -11.74 11.05 -9.42
C MET A 229 -11.17 9.64 -9.35
N THR A 230 -10.20 9.33 -10.23
CA THR A 230 -9.61 7.98 -10.32
C THR A 230 -8.67 7.68 -9.15
N ALA A 231 -7.88 8.67 -8.69
CA ALA A 231 -6.91 8.46 -7.61
C ALA A 231 -7.55 8.21 -6.25
N PHE A 232 -8.70 8.84 -6.00
CA PHE A 232 -9.37 8.80 -4.69
C PHE A 232 -10.70 8.00 -4.70
N GLY A 233 -11.13 7.52 -5.87
CA GLY A 233 -12.38 6.76 -6.01
C GLY A 233 -13.62 7.62 -5.74
N LEU A 234 -13.58 8.88 -6.17
CA LEU A 234 -14.68 9.84 -6.00
C LEU A 234 -15.69 9.75 -7.15
N SER A 235 -16.82 10.42 -6.99
CA SER A 235 -17.71 10.73 -8.10
C SER A 235 -17.24 12.01 -8.81
N GLN A 236 -17.67 12.20 -10.06
CA GLN A 236 -17.38 13.40 -10.84
C GLN A 236 -17.79 14.70 -10.09
N PRO A 237 -19.00 14.82 -9.49
CA PRO A 237 -19.35 16.01 -8.71
C PRO A 237 -18.46 16.24 -7.48
N ALA A 238 -18.09 15.17 -6.76
CA ALA A 238 -17.23 15.28 -5.58
C ALA A 238 -15.80 15.73 -5.94
N ALA A 239 -15.25 15.24 -7.05
CA ALA A 239 -13.96 15.68 -7.58
C ALA A 239 -13.97 17.17 -7.94
N ASN A 240 -15.03 17.66 -8.60
CA ASN A 240 -15.19 19.08 -8.92
C ASN A 240 -15.25 19.99 -7.70
N ILE A 241 -16.07 19.63 -6.71
CA ILE A 241 -16.15 20.36 -5.45
C ILE A 241 -14.76 20.39 -4.80
N ARG A 242 -14.06 19.24 -4.78
CA ARG A 242 -12.72 19.15 -4.20
C ARG A 242 -11.71 20.03 -4.91
N LEU A 243 -11.71 20.09 -6.24
CA LEU A 243 -10.82 20.99 -6.99
C LEU A 243 -11.13 22.47 -6.72
N LYS A 244 -12.41 22.83 -6.65
CA LYS A 244 -12.87 24.20 -6.41
C LYS A 244 -12.47 24.72 -5.02
N GLU A 245 -12.59 23.87 -4.00
CA GLU A 245 -12.34 24.23 -2.59
C GLU A 245 -10.91 23.91 -2.13
N LEU A 246 -10.09 23.27 -2.98
CA LEU A 246 -8.77 22.76 -2.61
C LEU A 246 -7.88 23.81 -1.95
N THR A 247 -7.81 25.02 -2.52
CA THR A 247 -6.94 26.08 -2.02
C THR A 247 -7.36 26.55 -0.63
N SER A 248 -8.65 26.71 -0.36
CA SER A 248 -9.14 27.08 0.98
C SER A 248 -8.93 25.97 2.00
N GLU A 249 -9.12 24.72 1.60
CA GLU A 249 -8.92 23.57 2.48
C GLU A 249 -7.43 23.40 2.83
N LEU A 250 -6.52 23.61 1.88
CA LEU A 250 -5.08 23.60 2.13
C LEU A 250 -4.67 24.61 3.21
N GLU A 251 -5.29 25.79 3.27
CA GLU A 251 -5.00 26.77 4.32
C GLU A 251 -5.43 26.28 5.70
N VAL A 252 -6.51 25.49 5.81
CA VAL A 252 -6.92 24.84 7.07
C VAL A 252 -5.93 23.73 7.43
N TRP A 253 -5.53 22.90 6.46
CA TRP A 253 -4.53 21.84 6.65
C TRP A 253 -3.17 22.36 7.12
N LYS A 254 -2.75 23.56 6.69
CA LYS A 254 -1.52 24.21 7.18
C LYS A 254 -1.60 24.69 8.63
N GLN A 255 -2.80 24.80 9.20
CA GLN A 255 -3.03 25.26 10.57
C GLN A 255 -3.19 24.11 11.58
N ILE A 256 -3.27 22.87 11.12
CA ILE A 256 -3.26 21.68 11.98
C ILE A 256 -1.83 21.16 12.17
N ASP A 257 -1.67 20.00 12.82
CA ASP A 257 -0.36 19.39 13.04
C ASP A 257 0.40 19.14 11.71
N PRO A 258 1.61 19.73 11.53
CA PRO A 258 2.44 19.50 10.35
C PRO A 258 2.74 18.02 10.07
N LYS A 259 2.79 17.16 11.09
CA LYS A 259 2.99 15.71 10.91
C LYS A 259 1.82 15.06 10.20
N LEU A 260 0.59 15.47 10.51
CA LEU A 260 -0.61 14.98 9.85
C LEU A 260 -0.69 15.46 8.39
N TYR A 261 -0.29 16.72 8.13
CA TYR A 261 -0.13 17.23 6.77
C TYR A 261 0.84 16.36 5.96
N MET A 262 2.05 16.15 6.49
CA MET A 262 3.10 15.37 5.82
C MET A 262 2.69 13.91 5.61
N LEU A 263 1.98 13.31 6.56
CA LEU A 263 1.41 11.97 6.42
C LEU A 263 0.46 11.93 5.22
N ALA A 264 -0.58 12.77 5.24
CA ALA A 264 -1.61 12.80 4.21
C ALA A 264 -1.03 13.10 2.82
N GLU A 265 -0.09 14.05 2.73
CA GLU A 265 0.60 14.38 1.48
C GLU A 265 1.39 13.19 0.93
N ASN A 266 2.00 12.37 1.79
CA ASN A 266 2.88 11.28 1.36
C ASN A 266 2.19 9.94 1.08
N LEU A 267 0.93 9.76 1.50
CA LEU A 267 0.16 8.53 1.26
C LEU A 267 0.12 8.16 -0.24
N PRO A 268 0.60 6.98 -0.67
CA PRO A 268 0.70 6.65 -2.08
C PRO A 268 -0.66 6.39 -2.76
N PHE A 269 -0.65 6.36 -4.09
CA PHE A 269 -1.83 6.06 -4.91
C PHE A 269 -1.73 4.67 -5.57
N ARG A 270 -2.83 3.91 -5.47
CA ARG A 270 -3.04 2.68 -6.25
C ARG A 270 -3.20 2.98 -7.73
N ALA A 271 -3.96 4.05 -8.03
CA ALA A 271 -4.10 4.58 -9.37
C ALA A 271 -2.75 5.02 -9.95
N GLY A 272 -2.66 4.98 -11.27
CA GLY A 272 -1.49 5.45 -11.98
C GLY A 272 -1.67 5.35 -13.48
N TRP A 273 -0.60 5.66 -14.19
CA TRP A 273 -0.56 5.50 -15.64
C TRP A 273 -0.32 4.03 -15.97
N PHE A 274 -1.14 3.45 -16.82
CA PHE A 274 -1.05 2.06 -17.26
C PHE A 274 -1.04 1.98 -18.77
N CYS A 275 -0.25 1.06 -19.32
CA CYS A 275 -0.24 0.83 -20.76
C CYS A 275 -1.60 0.33 -21.22
N TRP A 276 -2.17 0.95 -22.24
CA TRP A 276 -3.46 0.56 -22.81
C TRP A 276 -3.46 -0.86 -23.40
N VAL A 277 -2.30 -1.35 -23.86
CA VAL A 277 -2.18 -2.68 -24.50
C VAL A 277 -2.06 -3.81 -23.50
N CYS A 278 -1.19 -3.67 -22.49
CA CYS A 278 -0.84 -4.78 -21.60
C CYS A 278 -1.09 -4.49 -20.10
N HIS A 279 -1.65 -3.33 -19.78
CA HIS A 279 -1.96 -2.89 -18.41
C HIS A 279 -0.77 -2.94 -17.45
N THR A 280 0.45 -2.84 -17.98
CA THR A 280 1.64 -2.66 -17.16
C THR A 280 1.71 -1.21 -16.70
N ARG A 281 1.90 -1.01 -15.38
CA ARG A 281 2.04 0.33 -14.80
C ARG A 281 3.26 1.00 -15.42
N ARG A 282 3.02 2.18 -15.98
CA ARG A 282 4.03 3.09 -16.49
C ARG A 282 4.94 3.53 -15.35
N ARG A 283 6.20 3.81 -15.67
CA ARG A 283 7.08 4.56 -14.77
C ARG A 283 7.15 5.99 -15.22
N THR A 284 7.31 6.88 -14.26
CA THR A 284 7.57 8.29 -14.51
C THR A 284 8.63 8.43 -15.60
N THR A 285 8.41 9.35 -16.53
CA THR A 285 9.25 9.62 -17.72
C THR A 285 9.46 8.49 -18.74
N SER A 286 9.01 7.25 -18.52
CA SER A 286 9.20 6.16 -19.50
C SER A 286 8.53 6.45 -20.84
N ALA A 287 9.32 6.41 -21.91
CA ALA A 287 8.86 6.53 -23.29
C ALA A 287 8.14 5.27 -23.77
N TYR A 288 8.63 4.12 -23.35
CA TYR A 288 8.14 2.80 -23.74
C TYR A 288 7.60 2.02 -22.56
N CYS A 289 6.62 1.16 -22.82
CA CYS A 289 6.04 0.31 -21.80
C CYS A 289 7.02 -0.80 -21.41
N PRO A 290 7.38 -0.96 -20.13
CA PRO A 290 8.32 -2.01 -19.72
C PRO A 290 7.76 -3.44 -19.86
N GLY A 291 6.44 -3.59 -20.06
CA GLY A 291 5.80 -4.88 -20.24
C GLY A 291 5.73 -5.35 -21.70
N CYS A 292 5.46 -4.43 -22.65
CA CYS A 292 5.24 -4.79 -24.06
C CYS A 292 6.07 -3.99 -25.08
N GLY A 293 6.90 -3.04 -24.62
CA GLY A 293 7.77 -2.24 -25.49
C GLY A 293 7.06 -1.14 -26.29
N LYS A 294 5.73 -1.04 -26.26
CA LYS A 294 4.97 0.01 -26.97
C LYS A 294 5.06 1.36 -26.24
N GLY A 295 5.26 2.46 -26.97
CA GLY A 295 5.37 3.80 -26.40
C GLY A 295 4.09 4.64 -26.45
N LEU A 296 4.14 5.80 -25.80
CA LEU A 296 3.24 6.98 -25.95
C LEU A 296 1.72 6.76 -25.80
N HIS A 297 1.27 5.64 -25.25
CA HIS A 297 -0.15 5.37 -25.05
C HIS A 297 -0.40 4.79 -23.66
N TYR A 298 -0.76 5.67 -22.74
CA TYR A 298 -1.05 5.32 -21.35
C TYR A 298 -2.37 5.93 -20.91
N GLU A 299 -3.08 5.19 -20.07
CA GLU A 299 -4.35 5.61 -19.49
C GLU A 299 -4.18 5.72 -17.97
N PHE A 300 -4.74 6.76 -17.38
CA PHE A 300 -4.78 6.89 -15.93
C PHE A 300 -5.94 6.06 -15.39
N LYS A 301 -5.62 4.96 -14.69
CA LYS A 301 -6.61 4.01 -14.20
C LYS A 301 -6.22 3.48 -12.83
N ASP A 302 -7.20 2.89 -12.16
CA ASP A 302 -7.00 2.04 -10.99
C ASP A 302 -7.44 0.61 -11.33
N PHE A 303 -6.49 -0.34 -11.33
CA PHE A 303 -6.76 -1.75 -11.60
C PHE A 303 -6.96 -2.58 -10.32
N GLY A 304 -7.06 -1.95 -9.14
CA GLY A 304 -7.16 -2.69 -7.87
C GLY A 304 -5.87 -3.41 -7.46
N LYS A 305 -4.74 -3.11 -8.12
CA LYS A 305 -3.45 -3.79 -7.87
C LYS A 305 -2.61 -2.97 -6.91
N PHE A 306 -2.16 -3.59 -5.82
CA PHE A 306 -1.23 -2.96 -4.88
C PHE A 306 0.02 -2.42 -5.62
N PRO A 307 0.52 -1.22 -5.26
CA PRO A 307 1.79 -0.72 -5.74
C PRO A 307 2.89 -1.74 -5.40
N ARG A 308 3.79 -2.03 -6.36
CA ARG A 308 4.89 -2.97 -6.12
C ARG A 308 5.88 -2.34 -5.13
N PRO A 309 6.35 -3.05 -4.10
CA PRO A 309 7.47 -2.58 -3.30
C PRO A 309 8.70 -2.39 -4.21
N VAL A 310 9.45 -1.34 -3.95
CA VAL A 310 10.70 -1.06 -4.66
C VAL A 310 11.76 -1.94 -4.01
N MET A 311 12.30 -2.89 -4.77
CA MET A 311 13.44 -3.70 -4.34
C MET A 311 14.67 -2.80 -4.19
N GLY A 312 15.39 -2.95 -3.07
CA GLY A 312 16.64 -2.26 -2.82
C GLY A 312 17.73 -2.66 -3.84
N LEU A 313 18.72 -1.79 -3.97
CA LEU A 313 19.94 -2.06 -4.74
C LEU A 313 21.13 -2.09 -3.77
N ARG A 314 22.11 -2.96 -4.05
CA ARG A 314 23.44 -2.92 -3.44
C ARG A 314 24.25 -1.76 -4.03
N ASP A 315 25.36 -1.42 -3.40
CA ASP A 315 26.23 -0.31 -3.83
C ASP A 315 26.76 -0.45 -5.26
N ASN A 316 27.00 -1.69 -5.72
CA ASN A 316 27.39 -1.99 -7.11
C ASN A 316 26.19 -1.93 -8.12
N GLY A 317 24.99 -1.65 -7.61
CA GLY A 317 23.70 -1.58 -8.30
C GLY A 317 23.12 -2.92 -8.75
N GLN A 318 23.61 -4.05 -8.20
CA GLN A 318 22.85 -5.29 -8.18
C GLN A 318 21.59 -5.15 -7.34
N PHE A 319 20.59 -5.96 -7.63
CA PHE A 319 19.45 -6.11 -6.73
C PHE A 319 19.92 -6.59 -5.36
N GLU A 320 19.23 -6.18 -4.29
CA GLU A 320 19.53 -6.63 -2.94
C GLU A 320 19.37 -8.17 -2.81
N PHE A 321 18.33 -8.70 -3.44
CA PHE A 321 18.05 -10.13 -3.59
C PHE A 321 17.43 -10.43 -4.96
N CYS A 322 17.48 -11.70 -5.38
CA CYS A 322 16.93 -12.13 -6.65
C CYS A 322 15.40 -12.01 -6.67
N SER A 323 14.85 -11.36 -7.70
CA SER A 323 13.42 -11.13 -7.89
C SER A 323 12.57 -12.38 -8.08
N VAL A 324 13.17 -13.53 -8.41
CA VAL A 324 12.47 -14.78 -8.71
C VAL A 324 12.53 -15.75 -7.53
N CYS A 325 13.73 -16.10 -7.09
CA CYS A 325 13.94 -17.08 -6.02
C CYS A 325 14.18 -16.44 -4.64
N GLY A 326 14.35 -15.13 -4.54
CA GLY A 326 14.63 -14.43 -3.29
C GLY A 326 16.06 -14.62 -2.78
N ASN A 327 16.95 -15.34 -3.48
CA ASN A 327 18.32 -15.53 -3.02
C ASN A 327 19.01 -14.18 -2.79
N LYS A 328 19.63 -13.97 -1.64
CA LYS A 328 20.42 -12.77 -1.33
C LYS A 328 21.94 -13.04 -1.31
N ASP A 329 22.37 -14.27 -1.57
CA ASP A 329 23.79 -14.62 -1.56
C ASP A 329 24.32 -14.78 -2.99
N TYR A 330 25.00 -13.74 -3.50
CA TYR A 330 25.71 -13.80 -4.77
C TYR A 330 26.88 -12.82 -4.80
N PRO A 331 27.95 -13.14 -5.56
CA PRO A 331 29.13 -12.29 -5.70
C PRO A 331 28.85 -10.89 -6.24
N GLU A 332 29.70 -9.92 -5.91
CA GLU A 332 29.58 -8.53 -6.37
C GLU A 332 29.69 -8.36 -7.90
N ASN A 333 30.34 -9.30 -8.58
CA ASN A 333 30.46 -9.32 -10.04
C ASN A 333 29.41 -10.19 -10.72
N ALA A 334 28.47 -10.79 -9.97
CA ALA A 334 27.43 -11.63 -10.53
C ALA A 334 26.48 -10.82 -11.45
N LYS A 335 26.25 -11.35 -12.64
CA LYS A 335 25.20 -10.85 -13.56
C LYS A 335 23.90 -11.63 -13.41
N PHE A 336 24.01 -12.88 -12.98
CA PHE A 336 22.89 -13.80 -12.78
C PHE A 336 22.92 -14.43 -11.39
N CYS A 337 21.74 -14.78 -10.91
CA CYS A 337 21.56 -15.44 -9.63
C CYS A 337 22.07 -16.88 -9.71
N PRO A 338 22.92 -17.35 -8.77
CA PRO A 338 23.44 -18.72 -8.80
C PRO A 338 22.39 -19.80 -8.49
N ILE A 339 21.21 -19.39 -7.99
CA ILE A 339 20.15 -20.31 -7.57
C ILE A 339 19.12 -20.59 -8.68
N CYS A 340 18.77 -19.57 -9.48
CA CYS A 340 17.75 -19.71 -10.53
C CYS A 340 18.18 -19.17 -11.91
N GLY A 341 19.42 -18.67 -12.00
CA GLY A 341 19.99 -18.11 -13.23
C GLY A 341 19.31 -16.84 -13.72
N ASN A 342 18.47 -16.18 -12.93
CA ASN A 342 17.81 -14.93 -13.32
C ASN A 342 18.74 -13.74 -13.13
N PRO A 343 18.66 -12.70 -13.98
CA PRO A 343 19.53 -11.53 -13.86
C PRO A 343 19.39 -10.87 -12.48
N VAL A 344 20.54 -10.60 -11.83
CA VAL A 344 20.61 -9.79 -10.60
C VAL A 344 20.95 -8.33 -10.88
N VAL A 345 21.16 -8.00 -12.16
CA VAL A 345 21.13 -6.68 -12.76
C VAL A 345 20.29 -6.80 -14.03
N ASN A 346 19.34 -5.90 -14.28
CA ASN A 346 18.51 -5.96 -15.48
C ASN A 346 18.88 -4.85 -16.48
N GLU A 347 19.77 -5.13 -17.43
CA GLU A 347 20.25 -4.17 -18.41
C GLU A 347 19.57 -4.36 -19.77
N CYS A 348 19.38 -3.29 -20.54
CA CYS A 348 18.85 -3.38 -21.90
C CYS A 348 19.88 -3.95 -22.89
N GLU A 349 19.44 -4.65 -23.94
CA GLU A 349 20.36 -5.34 -24.86
C GLU A 349 21.16 -4.40 -25.76
N ASN A 350 20.66 -3.19 -26.03
CA ASN A 350 21.19 -2.31 -27.07
C ASN A 350 21.65 -0.96 -26.51
N ALA A 351 22.55 -1.06 -25.55
CA ALA A 351 23.14 0.04 -24.82
C ALA A 351 24.30 0.73 -25.58
N VAL A 352 24.00 1.31 -26.74
CA VAL A 352 25.00 2.08 -27.50
C VAL A 352 24.90 3.59 -27.24
N GLN A 353 23.88 4.03 -26.51
CA GLN A 353 23.71 5.42 -26.08
C GLN A 353 23.52 5.49 -24.57
N THR A 354 24.27 6.38 -23.94
CA THR A 354 24.21 6.71 -22.51
C THR A 354 23.26 7.89 -22.31
N ASP A 355 22.05 7.64 -21.84
CA ASP A 355 21.22 8.73 -21.30
C ASP A 355 21.34 8.76 -19.78
N GLY A 356 21.92 9.86 -19.29
CA GLY A 356 22.28 10.09 -17.89
C GLY A 356 21.14 10.54 -16.99
N ASP A 357 20.01 9.82 -16.96
CA ASP A 357 18.87 10.17 -16.09
C ASP A 357 18.58 9.06 -15.06
N PHE A 358 19.38 9.06 -13.98
CA PHE A 358 19.04 8.46 -12.69
C PHE A 358 19.36 9.46 -11.56
N ILE A 359 18.47 10.44 -11.34
CA ILE A 359 18.51 11.27 -10.13
C ILE A 359 17.33 10.87 -9.25
N ARG A 360 17.59 9.99 -8.27
CA ARG A 360 16.94 9.92 -6.95
C ARG A 360 17.40 8.77 -6.04
N SER A 361 18.39 7.94 -6.43
CA SER A 361 18.93 6.87 -5.56
C SER A 361 20.35 7.13 -5.03
N GLY A 362 20.92 8.32 -5.24
CA GLY A 362 22.26 8.63 -4.70
C GLY A 362 23.39 7.73 -5.21
N MET A 363 23.26 7.13 -6.39
CA MET A 363 24.29 6.28 -7.00
C MET A 363 24.99 7.00 -8.14
N GLU A 364 26.32 6.94 -8.14
CA GLU A 364 27.19 7.46 -9.20
C GLU A 364 26.93 6.77 -10.55
N ILE A 365 27.14 7.54 -11.61
CA ILE A 365 26.92 7.18 -13.01
C ILE A 365 27.99 6.17 -13.46
N ILE A 366 27.60 4.92 -13.76
CA ILE A 366 28.44 3.99 -14.54
C ILE A 366 28.04 4.13 -16.01
N ARG A 367 29.00 4.49 -16.88
CA ARG A 367 28.81 4.55 -18.33
C ARG A 367 28.47 3.16 -18.90
N GLY A 368 27.40 3.09 -19.70
CA GLY A 368 27.04 1.94 -20.54
C GLY A 368 25.83 1.15 -20.02
N THR A 369 24.72 1.22 -20.76
CA THR A 369 23.43 0.50 -20.59
C THR A 369 22.39 1.13 -19.68
N HIS A 370 21.12 1.14 -20.14
CA HIS A 370 19.98 1.50 -19.30
C HIS A 370 19.71 0.37 -18.31
N ARG A 371 19.84 0.66 -17.01
CA ARG A 371 19.41 -0.24 -15.94
C ARG A 371 17.90 -0.15 -15.72
N CYS A 372 17.28 -1.32 -15.69
CA CYS A 372 15.85 -1.53 -15.56
C CYS A 372 15.53 -2.21 -14.22
N ARG A 373 14.26 -2.23 -13.78
CA ARG A 373 13.90 -2.95 -12.55
C ARG A 373 13.93 -4.46 -12.81
N PRO A 374 13.96 -5.30 -11.76
CA PRO A 374 14.21 -6.72 -11.90
C PRO A 374 13.30 -7.50 -12.84
N GLY A 375 12.05 -7.07 -13.01
CA GLY A 375 11.03 -7.80 -13.78
C GLY A 375 10.54 -7.09 -15.03
N ASP A 376 11.31 -6.13 -15.56
CA ASP A 376 10.96 -5.54 -16.86
C ASP A 376 11.30 -6.49 -17.98
N ILE A 377 10.42 -6.55 -18.99
CA ILE A 377 10.73 -7.25 -20.24
C ILE A 377 11.44 -6.29 -21.19
N TYR A 378 10.95 -5.06 -21.27
CA TYR A 378 11.47 -4.02 -22.15
C TYR A 378 12.00 -2.83 -21.34
N CYS A 379 13.00 -2.15 -21.88
CA CYS A 379 13.52 -0.93 -21.31
C CYS A 379 12.51 0.21 -21.45
N GLY A 380 12.20 0.89 -20.35
CA GLY A 380 11.27 2.03 -20.37
C GLY A 380 11.80 3.25 -21.16
N THR A 381 13.12 3.32 -21.35
CA THR A 381 13.79 4.44 -22.04
C THR A 381 13.94 4.18 -23.54
N CYS A 382 14.44 3.01 -23.95
CA CYS A 382 14.70 2.71 -25.37
C CYS A 382 13.78 1.66 -26.01
N GLY A 383 12.89 1.02 -25.24
CA GLY A 383 11.93 0.04 -25.76
C GLY A 383 12.51 -1.31 -26.17
N VAL A 384 13.83 -1.50 -26.07
CA VAL A 384 14.54 -2.76 -26.38
C VAL A 384 14.32 -3.78 -25.26
N LEU A 385 14.42 -5.07 -25.57
CA LEU A 385 14.45 -6.13 -24.57
C LEU A 385 15.51 -5.86 -23.50
N THR A 386 15.26 -6.37 -22.31
CA THR A 386 16.22 -6.39 -21.21
C THR A 386 16.80 -7.78 -21.04
N ALA A 387 17.86 -7.92 -20.24
CA ALA A 387 18.44 -9.22 -19.90
C ALA A 387 17.38 -10.17 -19.29
N PHE A 388 16.49 -9.63 -18.45
CA PHE A 388 15.34 -10.37 -17.94
C PHE A 388 14.40 -10.72 -19.09
N GLY A 389 13.99 -9.74 -19.88
CA GLY A 389 13.12 -9.94 -21.04
C GLY A 389 13.66 -10.89 -22.12
N ARG A 390 14.97 -11.10 -22.26
CA ARG A 390 15.53 -12.10 -23.18
C ARG A 390 15.30 -13.52 -22.70
N LYS A 391 15.53 -13.76 -21.40
CA LYS A 391 15.39 -15.09 -20.79
C LYS A 391 13.95 -15.59 -20.86
N HIS A 392 13.04 -14.64 -20.91
CA HIS A 392 11.66 -14.80 -20.52
C HIS A 392 10.71 -14.39 -21.68
N GLY A 393 10.94 -13.26 -22.32
CA GLY A 393 10.13 -12.81 -23.44
C GLY A 393 8.78 -12.19 -23.02
N PRO A 394 7.97 -11.77 -24.01
CA PRO A 394 6.81 -10.92 -23.77
C PRO A 394 5.52 -11.65 -23.37
N ARG A 395 5.37 -12.94 -23.69
CA ARG A 395 4.13 -13.72 -23.48
C ARG A 395 4.11 -14.49 -22.16
N GLU A 396 5.26 -14.83 -21.64
CA GLU A 396 5.38 -15.50 -20.34
C GLU A 396 5.37 -14.48 -19.18
N ASN A 397 4.94 -13.23 -19.40
CA ASN A 397 4.69 -12.13 -18.44
C ASN A 397 3.84 -12.48 -17.18
N MET A 398 3.47 -13.76 -17.02
CA MET A 398 2.98 -14.47 -15.84
C MET A 398 4.08 -15.35 -15.21
N TRP A 399 5.31 -14.84 -15.10
CA TRP A 399 6.57 -15.48 -14.65
C TRP A 399 6.57 -16.23 -13.31
N LEU A 400 5.46 -16.25 -12.58
CA LEU A 400 5.24 -17.12 -11.43
C LEU A 400 4.03 -17.98 -11.76
N SER A 401 4.34 -19.24 -12.10
CA SER A 401 3.49 -20.22 -12.80
C SER A 401 2.17 -20.61 -12.13
N THR A 402 1.76 -19.97 -11.02
CA THR A 402 0.65 -20.51 -10.22
C THR A 402 -0.34 -19.51 -9.63
N LEU A 403 -0.10 -18.19 -9.60
CA LEU A 403 -1.10 -17.24 -9.07
C LEU A 403 -1.06 -15.90 -9.82
N SER A 404 -2.22 -15.50 -10.34
CA SER A 404 -2.46 -14.17 -10.91
C SER A 404 -2.16 -13.07 -9.86
N GLY A 405 -0.95 -12.51 -9.88
CA GLY A 405 -0.59 -11.40 -8.99
C GLY A 405 0.90 -11.34 -8.60
N ASP A 406 1.57 -12.48 -8.51
CA ASP A 406 2.96 -12.53 -8.10
C ASP A 406 3.88 -12.16 -9.28
N ARG A 407 4.63 -11.07 -9.18
CA ARG A 407 5.57 -10.62 -10.24
C ARG A 407 7.01 -10.39 -9.78
N CYS A 408 7.28 -10.29 -8.48
CA CYS A 408 8.61 -10.11 -7.89
C CYS A 408 8.56 -10.48 -6.41
N ARG A 409 9.63 -11.08 -5.88
CA ARG A 409 9.79 -11.29 -4.43
C ARG A 409 9.87 -9.96 -3.68
N ILE A 410 9.43 -9.98 -2.43
CA ILE A 410 9.45 -8.82 -1.54
C ILE A 410 10.41 -8.98 -0.36
N ILE A 411 10.86 -10.22 -0.11
CA ILE A 411 11.79 -10.58 0.96
C ILE A 411 12.91 -11.44 0.36
N GLY A 412 14.12 -11.30 0.89
CA GLY A 412 15.27 -12.15 0.54
C GLY A 412 15.42 -13.37 1.46
N THR A 413 16.07 -14.42 0.98
CA THR A 413 16.43 -15.64 1.72
C THR A 413 17.83 -16.09 1.33
N ASN A 414 18.49 -16.85 2.21
CA ASN A 414 19.70 -17.61 1.87
C ASN A 414 19.30 -19.06 1.62
N TYR A 415 19.98 -19.71 0.68
CA TYR A 415 19.86 -21.14 0.46
C TYR A 415 21.08 -21.83 1.08
N PRO A 416 20.91 -22.88 1.90
CA PRO A 416 22.02 -23.57 2.54
C PRO A 416 22.89 -24.31 1.51
N GLU A 417 24.16 -24.53 1.86
CA GLU A 417 25.01 -25.45 1.14
C GLU A 417 24.46 -26.88 1.24
N ILE A 418 24.41 -27.57 0.10
CA ILE A 418 23.89 -28.94 -0.01
C ILE A 418 25.07 -29.91 -0.10
N ILE A 419 26.08 -29.55 -0.88
CA ILE A 419 27.29 -30.32 -1.04
C ILE A 419 28.38 -29.68 -0.16
N PRO A 420 28.92 -30.41 0.82
CA PRO A 420 29.97 -29.90 1.70
C PRO A 420 31.23 -29.52 0.93
N THR A 421 31.75 -28.33 1.22
CA THR A 421 33.01 -27.84 0.63
C THR A 421 34.02 -27.39 1.66
N ASN A 422 35.29 -27.38 1.27
CA ASN A 422 36.35 -26.65 1.96
C ASN A 422 37.07 -25.77 0.93
N GLU A 423 37.14 -24.47 1.19
CA GLU A 423 37.72 -23.48 0.27
C GLU A 423 37.17 -23.59 -1.18
N GLY A 424 35.88 -23.91 -1.33
CA GLY A 424 35.21 -24.06 -2.63
C GLY A 424 35.49 -25.38 -3.36
N LYS A 425 36.25 -26.30 -2.77
CA LYS A 425 36.47 -27.67 -3.29
C LYS A 425 35.58 -28.67 -2.57
N LEU A 426 35.11 -29.68 -3.29
CA LEU A 426 34.34 -30.78 -2.72
C LEU A 426 35.19 -31.57 -1.71
N LEU A 427 34.62 -31.88 -0.54
CA LEU A 427 35.27 -32.73 0.46
C LEU A 427 35.37 -34.19 -0.02
N GLU A 428 34.35 -34.68 -0.72
CA GLU A 428 34.30 -36.04 -1.28
C GLU A 428 33.53 -36.05 -2.60
N CYS A 429 33.73 -37.12 -3.39
CA CYS A 429 32.96 -37.32 -4.61
C CYS A 429 31.48 -37.62 -4.28
N PRO A 430 30.51 -36.87 -4.83
CA PRO A 430 29.09 -37.09 -4.51
C PRO A 430 28.54 -38.41 -5.07
N VAL A 431 29.26 -39.06 -5.99
CA VAL A 431 28.88 -40.35 -6.58
C VAL A 431 29.42 -41.53 -5.76
N CYS A 432 30.72 -41.53 -5.43
CA CYS A 432 31.38 -42.68 -4.80
C CYS A 432 31.93 -42.41 -3.39
N ARG A 433 31.77 -41.19 -2.86
CA ARG A 433 32.26 -40.72 -1.55
C ARG A 433 33.77 -40.84 -1.33
N SER A 434 34.54 -41.08 -2.38
CA SER A 434 36.00 -41.04 -2.29
C SER A 434 36.49 -39.60 -2.23
N SER A 435 37.42 -39.33 -1.32
CA SER A 435 38.17 -38.07 -1.24
C SER A 435 39.38 -38.03 -2.18
N LYS A 436 39.69 -39.13 -2.89
CA LYS A 436 40.83 -39.18 -3.79
C LYS A 436 40.52 -38.52 -5.13
N THR A 437 41.40 -37.61 -5.55
CA THR A 437 41.31 -36.92 -6.84
C THR A 437 42.45 -37.34 -7.77
N MET A 438 42.24 -37.22 -9.08
CA MET A 438 43.33 -37.31 -10.07
C MET A 438 44.33 -36.15 -9.89
N ARG A 439 45.51 -36.21 -10.55
CA ARG A 439 46.61 -35.24 -10.36
C ARG A 439 46.20 -33.77 -10.55
N ASP A 440 45.20 -33.51 -11.38
CA ASP A 440 44.69 -32.16 -11.66
C ASP A 440 43.61 -31.69 -10.66
N GLY A 441 43.19 -32.54 -9.73
CA GLY A 441 42.16 -32.26 -8.72
C GLY A 441 40.75 -32.13 -9.29
N ARG A 442 40.58 -32.23 -10.62
CA ARG A 442 39.30 -31.96 -11.29
C ARG A 442 38.40 -33.17 -11.32
N TYR A 443 38.96 -34.37 -11.27
CA TYR A 443 38.20 -35.61 -11.38
C TYR A 443 38.44 -36.51 -10.17
N CYS A 444 37.43 -37.29 -9.82
CA CYS A 444 37.55 -38.36 -8.85
C CYS A 444 38.51 -39.45 -9.36
N ALA A 445 39.43 -39.91 -8.52
CA ALA A 445 40.37 -40.98 -8.88
C ALA A 445 39.67 -42.34 -9.06
N GLU A 446 38.55 -42.56 -8.38
CA GLU A 446 37.86 -43.86 -8.36
C GLU A 446 36.83 -43.99 -9.50
N CYS A 447 35.93 -43.00 -9.64
CA CYS A 447 34.85 -43.06 -10.62
C CYS A 447 35.03 -42.12 -11.82
N LYS A 448 36.14 -41.36 -11.89
CA LYS A 448 36.45 -40.39 -12.96
C LYS A 448 35.42 -39.27 -13.14
N GLN A 449 34.51 -39.10 -12.17
CA GLN A 449 33.52 -38.04 -12.17
C GLN A 449 34.17 -36.66 -12.00
N LEU A 450 33.68 -35.66 -12.73
CA LEU A 450 34.10 -34.27 -12.60
C LEU A 450 33.66 -33.69 -11.24
N LEU A 451 34.62 -33.20 -10.46
CA LEU A 451 34.49 -32.63 -9.11
C LEU A 451 34.50 -31.10 -9.10
N GLN A 452 34.74 -30.46 -10.25
CA GLN A 452 34.66 -29.01 -10.40
C GLN A 452 33.32 -28.63 -11.03
N ASN A 453 32.57 -27.75 -10.37
CA ASN A 453 31.32 -27.26 -10.94
C ASN A 453 31.60 -26.21 -12.03
N VAL A 454 31.02 -26.39 -13.20
CA VAL A 454 31.13 -25.47 -14.34
C VAL A 454 29.78 -25.28 -15.01
N CYS A 455 29.62 -24.16 -15.72
CA CYS A 455 28.42 -23.94 -16.52
C CYS A 455 28.38 -24.89 -17.73
N VAL A 456 27.18 -25.28 -18.16
CA VAL A 456 27.00 -26.07 -19.38
C VAL A 456 27.56 -25.29 -20.58
N TYR A 457 28.37 -25.97 -21.39
CA TYR A 457 29.06 -25.38 -22.54
C TYR A 457 28.08 -24.88 -23.60
N ASP A 458 28.40 -23.74 -24.22
CA ASP A 458 27.53 -23.06 -25.18
C ASP A 458 28.17 -22.66 -26.50
N GLY A 459 29.36 -23.18 -26.80
CA GLY A 459 30.10 -22.82 -28.00
C GLY A 459 31.14 -21.72 -27.80
N LYS A 460 31.23 -21.06 -26.63
CA LYS A 460 32.29 -20.07 -26.34
C LYS A 460 33.28 -20.56 -25.28
N SER A 461 32.82 -20.85 -24.07
CA SER A 461 33.65 -21.37 -22.97
C SER A 461 32.78 -21.80 -21.78
N SER A 462 33.32 -22.67 -20.91
CA SER A 462 32.70 -23.00 -19.62
C SER A 462 33.29 -22.13 -18.51
N HIS A 463 32.44 -21.54 -17.67
CA HIS A 463 32.85 -20.76 -16.50
C HIS A 463 32.92 -21.66 -15.25
N SER A 464 33.94 -21.46 -14.42
CA SER A 464 33.99 -22.07 -13.08
C SER A 464 32.89 -21.49 -12.21
N CYS A 465 32.17 -22.36 -11.50
CA CYS A 465 31.06 -22.00 -10.61
C CYS A 465 31.34 -22.54 -9.20
N GLY A 466 30.69 -21.98 -8.18
CA GLY A 466 30.70 -22.53 -6.83
C GLY A 466 30.08 -23.93 -6.82
N ALA A 467 30.50 -24.80 -5.90
CA ALA A 467 30.00 -26.17 -5.83
C ALA A 467 28.47 -26.26 -5.62
N ASN A 468 27.90 -25.28 -4.92
CA ASN A 468 26.46 -25.19 -4.64
C ASN A 468 25.71 -24.27 -5.61
N ASP A 469 26.38 -23.76 -6.65
CA ASP A 469 25.74 -22.98 -7.70
C ASP A 469 24.92 -23.89 -8.63
N ARG A 470 23.61 -23.64 -8.70
CA ARG A 470 22.72 -24.31 -9.67
C ARG A 470 22.85 -23.70 -11.07
N TYR A 471 23.17 -22.42 -11.12
CA TYR A 471 23.35 -21.63 -12.34
C TYR A 471 24.63 -20.79 -12.24
N CYS A 472 25.25 -20.54 -13.38
CA CYS A 472 26.44 -19.71 -13.45
C CYS A 472 26.11 -18.24 -13.23
N CYS A 473 26.85 -17.58 -12.33
CA CYS A 473 26.68 -16.16 -12.03
C CYS A 473 27.09 -15.22 -13.20
N ILE A 474 27.85 -15.72 -14.18
CA ILE A 474 28.35 -14.93 -15.33
C ILE A 474 27.43 -15.04 -16.54
N CYS A 475 27.02 -16.26 -16.92
CA CYS A 475 26.23 -16.50 -18.15
C CYS A 475 24.77 -16.92 -17.90
N GLY A 476 24.38 -17.20 -16.66
CA GLY A 476 23.00 -17.58 -16.28
C GLY A 476 22.57 -18.98 -16.71
N LYS A 477 23.48 -19.80 -17.24
CA LYS A 477 23.22 -21.18 -17.67
C LYS A 477 23.25 -22.15 -16.50
N PRO A 478 22.50 -23.27 -16.56
CA PRO A 478 22.61 -24.30 -15.55
C PRO A 478 24.06 -24.79 -15.44
N THR A 479 24.43 -25.21 -14.24
CA THR A 479 25.72 -25.85 -14.00
C THR A 479 25.61 -27.36 -14.22
N ILE A 480 26.75 -28.01 -14.44
CA ILE A 480 26.79 -29.46 -14.62
C ILE A 480 26.32 -30.22 -13.38
N PHE A 481 26.54 -29.71 -12.17
CA PHE A 481 26.07 -30.36 -10.94
C PHE A 481 24.55 -30.29 -10.83
N TYR A 482 23.97 -29.17 -11.25
CA TYR A 482 22.51 -29.04 -11.34
C TYR A 482 21.93 -29.97 -12.40
N GLN A 483 22.50 -29.98 -13.60
CA GLN A 483 22.03 -30.84 -14.69
C GLN A 483 22.21 -32.33 -14.39
N SER A 484 23.20 -32.69 -13.57
CA SER A 484 23.43 -34.08 -13.11
C SER A 484 22.51 -34.49 -11.94
N GLY A 485 21.66 -33.59 -11.45
CA GLY A 485 20.71 -33.86 -10.37
C GLY A 485 21.33 -33.87 -8.97
N TRP A 486 22.56 -33.39 -8.79
CA TRP A 486 23.21 -33.34 -7.46
C TRP A 486 22.71 -32.19 -6.60
N LEU A 487 22.19 -31.15 -7.25
CA LEU A 487 21.55 -30.02 -6.59
C LEU A 487 20.05 -30.07 -6.92
N PRO A 488 19.15 -30.16 -5.94
CA PRO A 488 17.70 -30.14 -6.17
C PRO A 488 17.22 -28.76 -6.63
N GLU A 489 16.08 -28.69 -7.32
CA GLU A 489 15.41 -27.45 -7.70
C GLU A 489 15.15 -26.57 -6.45
N TYR A 490 15.29 -25.25 -6.59
CA TYR A 490 15.20 -24.36 -5.43
C TYR A 490 13.78 -24.29 -4.85
N THR A 491 12.75 -24.56 -5.67
CA THR A 491 11.35 -24.55 -5.25
C THR A 491 11.01 -25.62 -4.23
N ASP A 492 11.79 -26.71 -4.20
CA ASP A 492 11.55 -27.86 -3.33
C ASP A 492 12.24 -27.72 -1.97
N THR A 493 12.93 -26.59 -1.75
CA THR A 493 13.65 -26.32 -0.50
C THR A 493 12.73 -25.81 0.61
N ASN A 494 13.11 -26.09 1.87
CA ASN A 494 12.41 -25.58 3.04
C ASN A 494 12.50 -24.03 3.11
N GLU A 495 13.61 -23.47 2.65
CA GLU A 495 13.90 -22.05 2.60
C GLU A 495 12.93 -21.32 1.68
N PHE A 496 12.69 -21.87 0.47
CA PHE A 496 11.69 -21.31 -0.43
C PHE A 496 10.28 -21.40 0.15
N SER A 497 9.95 -22.52 0.81
CA SER A 497 8.66 -22.68 1.51
C SER A 497 8.47 -21.67 2.65
N LYS A 498 9.52 -21.41 3.45
CA LYS A 498 9.54 -20.39 4.52
C LYS A 498 9.40 -18.99 3.93
N LEU A 499 10.13 -18.67 2.87
CA LEU A 499 10.03 -17.40 2.16
C LEU A 499 8.58 -17.14 1.72
N ARG A 500 7.95 -18.11 1.06
CA ARG A 500 6.55 -17.99 0.61
C ARG A 500 5.56 -17.80 1.77
N LYS A 501 5.80 -18.42 2.92
CA LYS A 501 4.99 -18.20 4.13
C LYS A 501 5.19 -16.78 4.69
N ALA A 502 6.42 -16.30 4.73
CA ALA A 502 6.74 -14.95 5.22
C ALA A 502 6.08 -13.87 4.34
N GLU A 503 6.19 -13.98 3.01
CA GLU A 503 5.56 -13.02 2.08
C GLU A 503 4.03 -12.95 2.27
N LYS A 504 3.36 -14.08 2.51
CA LYS A 504 1.91 -14.12 2.75
C LYS A 504 1.51 -13.43 4.06
N HIS A 505 2.34 -13.49 5.09
CA HIS A 505 2.08 -12.80 6.36
C HIS A 505 2.30 -11.29 6.21
N SER A 506 3.34 -10.87 5.48
CA SER A 506 3.63 -9.44 5.27
C SER A 506 2.55 -8.71 4.46
N VAL A 507 1.81 -9.40 3.60
CA VAL A 507 0.70 -8.80 2.80
C VAL A 507 -0.59 -8.66 3.62
N LYS A 508 -0.80 -9.52 4.64
CA LYS A 508 -1.92 -9.38 5.58
C LYS A 508 -1.48 -8.51 6.75
N GLY A 509 -1.48 -7.19 6.54
CA GLY A 509 -1.34 -6.25 7.66
C GLY A 509 -2.37 -6.58 8.75
N GLN A 510 -1.99 -6.44 10.02
CA GLN A 510 -2.98 -6.46 11.09
C GLN A 510 -3.83 -5.20 10.95
N THR A 511 -5.11 -5.35 10.65
CA THR A 511 -6.05 -4.22 10.69
C THR A 511 -6.07 -3.72 12.14
N PRO A 512 -5.77 -2.41 12.38
CA PRO A 512 -5.80 -1.87 13.72
C PRO A 512 -7.20 -2.00 14.32
N ARG A 513 -7.28 -2.10 15.65
CA ARG A 513 -8.56 -2.05 16.36
C ARG A 513 -8.74 -0.65 16.94
N LEU A 514 -9.77 0.03 16.45
CA LEU A 514 -10.15 1.36 16.92
C LEU A 514 -11.35 1.27 17.85
N MET A 515 -11.39 2.17 18.83
CA MET A 515 -12.55 2.35 19.70
C MET A 515 -12.99 3.81 19.73
N ILE A 516 -14.29 4.02 19.54
CA ILE A 516 -15.00 5.29 19.77
C ILE A 516 -15.43 5.35 21.23
N GLN A 517 -14.90 6.31 21.95
CA GLN A 517 -15.24 6.61 23.33
C GLN A 517 -16.64 7.28 23.44
N PRO A 518 -17.27 7.30 24.62
CA PRO A 518 -18.58 7.96 24.81
C PRO A 518 -18.62 9.45 24.44
N ASN A 519 -17.48 10.14 24.55
CA ASN A 519 -17.30 11.54 24.15
C ASN A 519 -17.03 11.71 22.63
N GLY A 520 -17.00 10.61 21.86
CA GLY A 520 -16.71 10.56 20.43
C GLY A 520 -15.23 10.56 20.05
N GLU A 521 -14.31 10.53 21.02
CA GLU A 521 -12.87 10.40 20.73
C GLU A 521 -12.52 8.99 20.26
N ILE A 522 -11.51 8.88 19.40
CA ILE A 522 -11.04 7.60 18.85
C ILE A 522 -9.71 7.26 19.52
N CYS A 523 -9.54 6.00 19.91
CA CYS A 523 -8.28 5.48 20.44
C CYS A 523 -7.95 4.09 19.88
N ASP A 524 -6.65 3.81 19.75
CA ASP A 524 -6.11 2.51 19.35
C ASP A 524 -6.12 1.54 20.55
N ILE A 525 -6.37 0.25 20.29
CA ILE A 525 -6.39 -0.83 21.30
C ILE A 525 -5.41 -1.95 20.96
#